data_AF-M9YJ10-F1
#
_entry.id   AF-M9YJ10-F1
#
_cell.length_a   1.000
_cell.length_b   1.000
_cell.length_c   1.000
_cell.angle_alpha   90.00
_cell.angle_beta   90.00
_cell.angle_gamma   90.00
#
_symmetry.space_group_name_H-M   'P 1'
#
loop_
_entity.id
_entity.type
_entity.pdbx_description
1 polymer ?
#
loop_
_entity_poly.entity_id
_entity_poly.type
_entity_poly.pdbx_seq_one_letter_code
_entity_poly.pdbx_strand_id
1 'polypeptide(L)'
;MGEVNSSPASTEAFNLIVPLERKLKAHLRLLPDPHRADTWLLDVRLFYEAHPAGRTSFTLSGYSREEAEAEARNIRSNSYLMQEIDQYLWSEND
;
A
#
# COMPACT_ATOMS: atom_id res chain seq x y z
N MET A 1 3.78 33.44 21.08
CA MET A 1 3.51 33.24 19.63
C MET A 1 3.55 31.73 19.42
N GLY A 2 2.39 31.09 19.32
CA GLY A 2 2.31 29.64 19.28
C GLY A 2 2.62 29.11 17.89
N GLU A 3 3.65 28.27 17.78
CA GLU A 3 3.81 27.38 16.63
C GLU A 3 2.70 26.34 16.68
N VAL A 4 1.61 26.61 15.96
CA VAL A 4 0.67 25.56 15.55
C VAL A 4 1.37 24.71 14.49
N ASN A 5 2.20 23.78 14.95
CA ASN A 5 2.49 22.59 14.16
C ASN A 5 1.17 21.82 14.06
N SER A 6 0.35 22.19 13.08
CA SER A 6 -0.71 21.36 12.56
C SER A 6 -0.05 20.13 11.95
N SER A 7 0.35 19.17 12.79
CA SER A 7 0.41 17.77 12.38
C SER A 7 -1.05 17.40 12.09
N PRO A 8 -1.48 17.22 10.83
CA PRO A 8 -2.80 16.67 10.61
C PRO A 8 -2.76 15.27 11.22
N ALA A 9 -3.77 14.97 12.04
CA ALA A 9 -4.11 13.70 12.66
C ALA A 9 -3.04 12.60 12.54
N SER A 10 -2.55 12.14 13.69
CA SER A 10 -1.94 10.81 13.83
C SER A 10 -3.01 9.74 13.52
N THR A 11 -3.54 9.69 12.30
CA THR A 11 -4.30 8.56 11.81
C THR A 11 -3.23 7.57 11.40
N GLU A 12 -2.95 6.62 12.28
CA GLU A 12 -1.91 5.60 12.15
C GLU A 12 -1.94 4.96 10.76
N ALA A 13 -1.12 5.49 9.86
CA ALA A 13 -0.91 4.89 8.56
C ALA A 13 -0.18 3.56 8.81
N PHE A 14 -0.77 2.45 8.37
CA PHE A 14 -0.13 1.16 8.52
C PHE A 14 0.88 0.98 7.39
N ASN A 15 2.16 1.06 7.72
CA ASN A 15 3.25 0.85 6.78
C ASN A 15 3.80 -0.56 6.94
N LEU A 16 3.77 -1.34 5.86
CA LEU A 16 4.32 -2.69 5.83
C LEU A 16 5.21 -2.85 4.62
N ILE A 17 6.45 -3.28 4.83
CA ILE A 17 7.35 -3.64 3.73
C ILE A 17 7.38 -5.15 3.67
N VAL A 18 6.89 -5.71 2.55
CA VAL A 18 6.90 -7.14 2.30
C VAL A 18 7.87 -7.46 1.16
N PRO A 19 8.78 -8.44 1.33
CA PRO A 19 9.54 -8.96 0.22
C PRO A 19 8.63 -9.84 -0.65
N LEU A 20 8.41 -9.44 -1.90
CA LEU A 20 7.63 -10.20 -2.87
C LEU A 20 8.47 -11.36 -3.39
N GLU A 21 9.45 -11.06 -4.25
CA GLU A 21 10.32 -12.04 -4.89
C GLU A 21 11.73 -11.52 -5.10
N ARG A 22 12.74 -12.36 -4.81
CA ARG A 22 14.17 -12.09 -5.03
C ARG A 22 14.62 -10.73 -4.46
N LYS A 23 14.72 -9.71 -5.32
CA LYS A 23 15.16 -8.33 -4.99
C LYS A 23 14.01 -7.31 -4.99
N LEU A 24 12.78 -7.76 -5.27
CA LEU A 24 11.57 -6.96 -5.30
C LEU A 24 10.95 -6.86 -3.90
N LYS A 25 10.77 -5.62 -3.43
CA LYS A 25 10.09 -5.30 -2.18
C LYS A 25 8.84 -4.50 -2.50
N ALA A 26 7.71 -4.88 -1.93
CA ALA A 26 6.53 -4.03 -1.92
C ALA A 26 6.46 -3.28 -0.59
N HIS A 27 6.38 -1.96 -0.67
CA HIS A 27 6.06 -1.12 0.44
C HIS A 27 4.57 -0.78 0.36
N LEU A 28 3.82 -1.35 1.28
CA LEU A 28 2.39 -1.19 1.44
C LEU A 28 2.16 -0.12 2.49
N ARG A 29 1.25 0.80 2.20
CA ARG A 29 0.89 1.88 3.09
C ARG A 29 -0.62 2.00 3.08
N LEU A 30 -1.23 1.61 4.20
CA LEU A 30 -2.65 1.76 4.42
C LEU A 30 -2.91 3.15 5.00
N LEU A 31 -3.78 3.91 4.34
CA LEU A 31 -4.17 5.25 4.71
C LEU A 31 -5.69 5.26 4.95
N PRO A 32 -6.15 5.57 6.16
CA PRO A 32 -7.57 5.79 6.41
C PRO A 32 -8.02 7.05 5.67
N ASP A 33 -9.18 6.99 5.03
CA ASP A 33 -9.76 8.14 4.38
C ASP A 33 -10.42 9.07 5.42
N PRO A 34 -10.06 10.36 5.48
CA PRO A 34 -10.61 11.29 6.47
C PRO A 34 -12.08 11.66 6.21
N HIS A 35 -12.60 11.39 5.00
CA HIS A 35 -13.98 11.66 4.63
C HIS A 35 -14.88 10.43 4.77
N ARG A 36 -14.32 9.22 4.76
CA ARG A 36 -15.06 7.96 4.92
C ARG A 36 -14.33 7.03 5.90
N ALA A 37 -14.91 6.89 7.10
CA ALA A 37 -14.39 6.01 8.14
C ALA A 37 -14.25 4.54 7.69
N ASP A 38 -15.09 4.10 6.75
CA ASP A 38 -15.09 2.75 6.18
C ASP A 38 -14.32 2.67 4.85
N THR A 39 -13.44 3.62 4.55
CA THR A 39 -12.64 3.59 3.32
C THR A 39 -11.16 3.69 3.66
N TRP A 40 -10.40 2.73 3.13
CA TRP A 40 -8.96 2.67 3.28
C TRP A 40 -8.29 2.73 1.92
N LEU A 41 -7.23 3.52 1.82
CA LEU A 41 -6.40 3.61 0.63
C LEU A 41 -5.14 2.80 0.88
N LEU A 42 -4.99 1.70 0.16
CA LEU A 42 -3.82 0.85 0.16
C LEU A 42 -2.87 1.29 -0.96
N ASP A 43 -1.86 2.08 -0.61
CA ASP A 43 -0.77 2.46 -1.52
C ASP A 43 0.27 1.34 -1.54
N VAL A 44 0.56 0.78 -2.71
CA VAL A 44 1.51 -0.31 -2.93
C VAL A 44 2.63 0.21 -3.82
N ARG A 45 3.81 0.38 -3.25
CA ARG A 45 5.01 0.81 -3.98
C ARG A 45 5.96 -0.34 -4.16
N LEU A 46 6.31 -0.63 -5.40
CA LEU A 46 7.23 -1.69 -5.76
C LEU A 46 8.63 -1.10 -5.88
N PHE A 47 9.59 -1.73 -5.22
CA PHE A 47 10.99 -1.37 -5.24
C PHE A 47 11.80 -2.56 -5.72
N TYR A 48 12.45 -2.43 -6.87
CA TYR A 48 13.36 -3.41 -7.42
C TYR A 48 14.78 -2.87 -7.33
N GLU A 49 15.69 -3.58 -6.65
CA GLU A 49 17.10 -3.16 -6.52
C GLU A 49 17.29 -1.71 -6.04
N ALA A 50 16.50 -1.30 -5.04
CA ALA A 50 16.47 0.07 -4.49
C ALA A 50 15.97 1.16 -5.46
N HIS A 51 15.50 0.78 -6.65
CA HIS A 51 14.82 1.67 -7.58
C HIS A 51 13.30 1.49 -7.46
N PRO A 52 12.52 2.59 -7.48
CA PRO A 52 11.07 2.48 -7.58
C PRO A 52 10.73 1.85 -8.93
N ALA A 53 10.24 0.62 -8.88
CA ALA A 53 9.81 -0.13 -10.05
C ALA A 53 8.37 0.21 -10.46
N GLY A 54 7.58 0.74 -9.52
CA GLY A 54 6.19 1.04 -9.77
C GLY A 54 5.45 1.50 -8.52
N ARG A 55 4.29 2.12 -8.71
CA ARG A 55 3.33 2.35 -7.63
C ARG A 55 1.92 2.09 -8.14
N THR A 56 1.14 1.40 -7.34
CA THR A 56 -0.29 1.26 -7.53
C THR A 56 -1.00 1.58 -6.22
N SER A 57 -2.24 2.01 -6.30
CA SER A 57 -3.03 2.37 -5.12
C SER A 57 -4.43 1.80 -5.26
N PHE A 58 -4.84 1.01 -4.28
CA PHE A 58 -6.15 0.38 -4.23
C PHE A 58 -7.02 1.08 -3.19
N THR A 59 -8.28 1.33 -3.54
CA THR A 59 -9.25 1.87 -2.58
C THR A 59 -10.10 0.74 -2.04
N LEU A 60 -9.87 0.36 -0.79
CA LEU A 60 -10.60 -0.64 -0.04
C LEU A 60 -11.81 0.03 0.64
N SER A 61 -12.91 0.15 -0.11
CA SER A 61 -14.18 0.65 0.42
C SER A 61 -14.95 -0.48 1.10
N GLY A 62 -15.36 -0.29 2.35
CA GLY A 62 -16.10 -1.28 3.15
C GLY A 62 -15.22 -2.29 3.88
N TYR A 63 -13.89 -2.11 3.89
CA TYR A 63 -12.96 -2.96 4.63
C TYR A 63 -12.68 -2.36 6.00
N SER A 64 -12.63 -3.22 7.02
CA SER A 64 -12.11 -2.85 8.34
C SER A 64 -10.58 -2.72 8.30
N ARG A 65 -10.01 -1.98 9.26
CA ARG A 65 -8.56 -1.86 9.44
C ARG A 65 -7.86 -3.22 9.38
N GLU A 66 -8.36 -4.17 10.16
CA GLU A 66 -7.79 -5.52 10.28
C GLU A 66 -7.86 -6.30 8.96
N GLU A 67 -8.96 -6.16 8.20
CA GLU A 67 -9.14 -6.83 6.90
C GLU A 67 -8.18 -6.24 5.86
N ALA A 68 -8.04 -4.92 5.85
CA ALA A 68 -7.12 -4.23 4.96
C ALA A 68 -5.65 -4.52 5.31
N GLU A 69 -5.31 -4.59 6.59
CA GLU A 69 -4.00 -5.03 7.08
C GLU A 69 -3.74 -6.50 6.71
N ALA A 70 -4.74 -7.38 6.83
CA ALA A 70 -4.64 -8.78 6.45
C ALA A 70 -4.42 -8.95 4.95
N GLU A 71 -5.14 -8.21 4.10
CA GLU A 71 -4.95 -8.21 2.65
C GLU A 71 -3.56 -7.69 2.26
N ALA A 72 -3.14 -6.57 2.86
CA ALA A 72 -1.79 -6.03 2.66
C ALA A 72 -0.72 -7.06 3.06
N ARG A 73 -0.84 -7.66 4.25
CA ARG A 73 0.10 -8.67 4.74
C ARG A 73 0.11 -9.94 3.90
N ASN A 74 -1.05 -10.34 3.37
CA ASN A 74 -1.22 -11.52 2.53
C ASN A 74 -1.13 -11.23 1.03
N ILE A 75 -0.60 -10.07 0.61
CA ILE A 75 -0.47 -9.75 -0.82
C ILE A 75 0.31 -10.81 -1.60
N ARG A 76 1.27 -11.47 -0.95
CA ARG A 76 2.05 -12.59 -1.52
C ARG A 76 1.26 -13.90 -1.62
N SER A 77 0.28 -14.07 -0.73
CA SER A 77 -0.58 -15.25 -0.65
C SER A 77 -1.80 -15.08 -1.56
N ASN A 78 -2.14 -13.84 -1.91
CA ASN A 78 -3.20 -13.52 -2.84
C ASN A 78 -2.65 -13.54 -4.27
N SER A 79 -2.83 -14.66 -4.96
CA SER A 79 -2.37 -14.85 -6.35
C SER A 79 -2.94 -13.81 -7.31
N TYR A 80 -4.13 -13.26 -7.05
CA TYR A 80 -4.71 -12.19 -7.87
C TYR A 80 -3.88 -10.90 -7.76
N LEU A 81 -3.59 -10.46 -6.53
CA LEU A 81 -2.77 -9.26 -6.30
C LEU A 81 -1.34 -9.43 -6.81
N MET A 82 -0.75 -10.63 -6.62
CA MET A 82 0.56 -10.94 -7.20
C MET A 82 0.51 -10.84 -8.73
N GLN A 83 -0.54 -11.38 -9.37
CA GLN A 83 -0.68 -11.33 -10.82
C GLN A 83 -0.90 -9.91 -11.34
N GLU A 84 -1.67 -9.06 -10.64
CA GLU A 84 -1.81 -7.65 -11.01
C GLU A 84 -0.51 -6.88 -10.87
N ILE A 85 0.27 -7.16 -9.81
CA ILE A 85 1.60 -6.58 -9.63
C ILE A 85 2.54 -7.02 -10.76
N ASP A 86 2.54 -8.30 -11.11
CA ASP A 86 3.39 -8.86 -12.18
C ASP A 86 3.00 -8.28 -13.55
N GLN A 87 1.71 -8.20 -13.85
CA GLN A 87 1.20 -7.54 -15.06
C GLN A 87 1.55 -6.05 -15.10
N TYR A 88 1.45 -5.33 -13.98
CA TYR A 88 1.83 -3.92 -13.92
C TYR A 88 3.33 -3.73 -14.21
N LEU A 89 4.18 -4.56 -13.60
CA LEU A 89 5.63 -4.54 -13.82
C LEU A 89 6.01 -4.90 -15.26
N TRP A 90 5.27 -5.81 -15.90
CA TRP A 90 5.46 -6.13 -17.31
C TRP A 90 4.93 -5.04 -18.25
N SER A 91 3.84 -4.35 -17.89
CA SER A 91 3.24 -3.33 -18.75
C SER A 91 4.01 -2.01 -18.81
N GLU A 92 4.81 -1.68 -17.78
CA GLU A 92 5.68 -0.48 -17.78
C GLU A 92 7.05 -0.74 -18.45
N ASN A 93 7.26 -1.90 -19.09
CA ASN A 93 8.54 -2.27 -19.72
C ASN A 93 8.55 -2.26 -21.26
N ASP A 94 7.60 -1.54 -21.90
CA ASP A 94 7.63 -1.27 -23.36
C ASP A 94 8.15 0.16 -23.65
#